data_AF-A0A7X0PCE7-F1
#
_entry.id   AF-A0A7X0PCE7-F1
#
_cell.length_a   1.000
_cell.length_b   1.000
_cell.length_c   1.000
_cell.angle_alpha   90.00
_cell.angle_beta   90.00
_cell.angle_gamma   90.00
#
_symmetry.space_group_name_H-M   'P 1'
#
loop_
_entity.id
_entity.type
_entity.pdbx_description
1 polymer ?
#
loop_
_entity_poly.entity_id
_entity_poly.type
_entity_poly.pdbx_seq_one_letter_code
_entity_poly.pdbx_strand_id
1 'polypeptide(L)' 'MDLMLGRLGALQVGLWMIAASLPPGAKKVAAAKMQEATERVHADALALPLPETQVEEMHRLMLELTMILNSPSQELG' A
#
# COMPACT_ATOMS: atom_id res chain seq x y z
N MET A 1 -11.50 20.73 7.82
CA MET A 1 -11.22 19.43 7.19
C MET A 1 -9.84 19.54 6.58
N ASP A 2 -8.86 18.81 7.10
CA ASP A 2 -7.46 18.99 6.73
C ASP A 2 -7.22 18.55 5.28
N LEU A 3 -6.81 19.48 4.42
CA LEU A 3 -6.64 19.27 2.98
C LEU A 3 -5.59 18.17 2.70
N MET A 4 -4.64 17.98 3.62
CA MET A 4 -3.63 16.92 3.55
C MET A 4 -4.24 15.53 3.74
N LEU A 5 -5.15 15.34 4.70
CA LEU A 5 -5.81 14.06 4.96
C LEU A 5 -6.69 13.64 3.77
N GLY A 6 -7.40 14.58 3.15
CA GLY A 6 -8.21 14.30 1.96
C GLY A 6 -7.37 13.90 0.73
N ARG A 7 -6.18 14.49 0.57
CA ARG A 7 -5.24 14.17 -0.53
C ARG A 7 -4.57 12.81 -0.35
N LEU A 8 -4.18 12.47 0.88
CA LEU A 8 -3.63 11.15 1.19
C LEU A 8 -4.65 10.04 0.98
N GLY A 9 -5.91 10.25 1.41
CA GLY A 9 -7.00 9.31 1.16
C GLY A 9 -7.28 9.11 -0.34
N ALA A 10 -7.29 10.20 -1.13
CA ALA A 10 -7.47 10.10 -2.58
C ALA A 10 -6.32 9.35 -3.27
N LEU A 11 -5.08 9.58 -2.83
CA LEU A 11 -3.90 8.87 -3.34
C LEU A 11 -3.97 7.37 -3.02
N GLN A 12 -4.34 7.01 -1.80
CA GLN A 12 -4.53 5.63 -1.36
C GLN A 12 -5.58 4.91 -2.22
N VAL A 13 -6.75 5.53 -2.41
CA VAL A 13 -7.80 4.97 -3.27
C VAL A 13 -7.31 4.79 -4.71
N GLY A 14 -6.60 5.78 -5.27
CA GLY A 14 -6.02 5.67 -6.61
C GLY A 14 -5.03 4.51 -6.75
N LEU A 15 -4.14 4.33 -5.77
CA LEU A 15 -3.18 3.22 -5.76
C LEU A 15 -3.89 1.86 -5.68
N TRP A 16 -4.96 1.74 -4.90
CA TRP A 16 -5.75 0.51 -4.83
C TRP A 16 -6.49 0.19 -6.12
N MET A 17 -7.06 1.20 -6.79
CA MET A 17 -7.70 1.01 -8.10
C MET A 17 -6.69 0.54 -9.15
N ILE A 18 -5.49 1.14 -9.17
CA ILE A 18 -4.41 0.70 -10.06
C ILE A 18 -4.03 -0.75 -9.75
N ALA A 19 -3.74 -1.06 -8.48
CA ALA A 19 -3.39 -2.40 -8.04
C ALA A 19 -4.44 -3.44 -8.45
N ALA A 20 -5.73 -3.14 -8.26
CA ALA A 20 -6.83 -4.02 -8.62
C ALA A 20 -6.95 -4.26 -10.14
N SER A 21 -6.60 -3.28 -10.97
CA SER A 21 -6.69 -3.37 -12.43
C SER A 21 -5.49 -4.02 -13.12
N LEU A 22 -4.40 -4.28 -12.39
CA LEU A 22 -3.22 -4.94 -12.96
C LEU A 22 -3.55 -6.36 -13.48
N PRO A 23 -2.97 -6.79 -14.61
CA PRO A 23 -3.11 -8.16 -15.08
C PRO A 23 -2.48 -9.15 -14.09
N PRO A 24 -2.96 -10.41 -14.02
CA PRO A 24 -2.55 -11.37 -12.98
C PRO A 24 -1.03 -11.59 -12.86
N GLY A 25 -0.31 -11.59 -13.99
CA GLY A 25 1.15 -11.71 -14.00
C GLY A 25 1.87 -10.51 -13.40
N ALA A 26 1.41 -9.29 -13.70
CA ALA A 26 1.96 -8.06 -13.12
C ALA A 26 1.61 -7.92 -11.64
N LYS A 27 0.41 -8.36 -11.22
CA LYS A 27 -0.01 -8.39 -9.81
C LYS A 27 0.94 -9.19 -8.93
N LYS A 28 1.31 -10.41 -9.34
CA LYS A 28 2.23 -11.26 -8.57
C LYS A 28 3.61 -10.61 -8.40
N VAL A 29 4.16 -10.04 -9.48
CA VAL A 29 5.46 -9.36 -9.44
C VAL A 29 5.39 -8.11 -8.56
N ALA A 30 4.33 -7.31 -8.71
CA ALA A 30 4.08 -6.13 -7.89
C ALA A 30 3.89 -6.48 -6.41
N ALA A 31 3.17 -7.56 -6.08
CA ALA A 31 2.97 -8.02 -4.71
C ALA A 31 4.29 -8.41 -4.04
N ALA A 32 5.13 -9.19 -4.72
CA ALA A 32 6.44 -9.59 -4.20
C ALA A 32 7.34 -8.36 -3.94
N LYS A 33 7.37 -7.41 -4.89
CA LYS A 33 8.15 -6.17 -4.73
C LYS A 33 7.59 -5.26 -3.65
N MET A 34 6.27 -5.20 -3.50
CA MET A 34 5.62 -4.42 -2.45
C MET A 34 5.94 -5.00 -1.08
N GLN A 35 5.95 -6.32 -0.92
CA GLN A 35 6.31 -6.96 0.35
C GLN A 35 7.77 -6.64 0.73
N GLU A 36 8.72 -6.80 -0.20
CA GLU A 36 10.13 -6.40 0.00
C GLU A 36 10.26 -4.92 0.40
N ALA A 37 9.52 -4.03 -0.30
CA ALA A 37 9.53 -2.60 -0.02
C ALA A 37 8.90 -2.27 1.34
N THR A 38 7.84 -2.98 1.74
CA THR A 38 7.12 -2.76 3.00
C THR A 38 8.04 -2.99 4.20
N GLU A 39 8.73 -4.13 4.23
CA GLU A 39 9.68 -4.45 5.31
C GLU A 39 10.81 -3.42 5.38
N ARG A 40 11.36 -3.03 4.23
CA ARG A 40 12.47 -2.08 4.17
C ARG A 40 12.05 -0.67 4.60
N VAL A 41 10.93 -0.18 4.08
CA VAL A 41 10.40 1.14 4.43
C VAL A 41 9.98 1.19 5.89
N HIS A 42 9.43 0.11 6.44
CA HIS A 42 9.11 0.03 7.87
C HIS A 42 10.37 0.09 8.74
N ALA A 43 11.40 -0.70 8.42
CA ALA A 43 12.68 -0.67 9.11
C ALA A 43 13.35 0.72 9.05
N ASP A 44 13.35 1.36 7.88
CA ASP A 44 13.90 2.70 7.70
C ASP A 44 13.08 3.74 8.48
N ALA A 45 11.75 3.62 8.51
CA ALA A 45 10.88 4.55 9.23
C ALA A 45 11.00 4.44 10.76
N LEU A 46 11.30 3.25 11.31
CA LEU A 46 11.63 3.07 12.72
C LEU A 46 12.92 3.80 13.13
N ALA A 47 13.81 4.09 12.19
CA ALA A 47 15.04 4.86 12.43
C ALA A 47 14.83 6.38 12.34
N LEU A 48 13.66 6.85 11.87
CA LEU A 48 13.32 8.26 11.77
C LEU A 48 12.63 8.75 13.06
N PRO A 49 12.76 10.05 13.40
CA PRO A 49 12.04 10.66 14.51
C PRO A 49 10.56 10.92 14.16
N LEU A 50 9.86 9.89 13.71
CA LEU A 50 8.43 9.91 13.42
C LEU A 50 7.65 9.38 14.62
N PRO A 51 6.40 9.83 14.84
CA PRO A 51 5.53 9.21 15.82
C PRO A 51 5.29 7.74 15.47
N GLU A 52 5.39 6.84 16.44
CA GLU A 52 5.19 5.39 16.27
C GLU A 52 3.86 5.08 15.58
N THR A 53 2.78 5.78 15.96
CA THR A 53 1.46 5.64 15.35
C THR A 53 1.43 5.95 13.85
N GLN A 54 2.29 6.85 13.36
CA GLN A 54 2.40 7.14 11.93
C GLN A 54 3.19 6.06 11.19
N VAL A 55 4.22 5.50 11.84
CA VAL A 55 5.02 4.40 11.28
C VAL A 55 4.17 3.12 11.17
N GLU A 56 3.37 2.83 12.19
CA GLU A 56 2.41 1.71 12.18
C GLU A 56 1.32 1.91 11.13
N GLU A 57 0.74 3.11 11.03
CA GLU A 57 -0.28 3.41 10.03
C GLU A 57 0.26 3.28 8.61
N MET A 58 1.46 3.81 8.34
CA MET A 58 2.14 3.63 7.06
C MET A 58 2.37 2.15 6.76
N HIS A 59 2.87 1.38 7.73
CA HIS A 59 3.10 -0.05 7.58
C HIS A 59 1.80 -0.81 7.26
N ARG A 60 0.72 -0.51 7.99
CA ARG A 60 -0.63 -1.05 7.75
C ARG A 60 -1.10 -0.79 6.32
N LEU A 61 -0.97 0.45 5.83
CA LEU A 61 -1.39 0.83 4.48
C LEU A 61 -0.62 0.07 3.38
N MET A 62 0.69 -0.15 3.57
CA MET A 62 1.51 -0.91 2.64
C MET A 62 1.17 -2.41 2.64
N LEU A 63 0.85 -2.98 3.79
CA LEU A 63 0.35 -4.35 3.90
C LEU A 63 -1.01 -4.52 3.21
N GLU A 64 -1.94 -3.58 3.37
CA GLU A 64 -3.24 -3.59 2.68
C GLU A 64 -3.07 -3.57 1.16
N LEU A 65 -2.16 -2.75 0.64
CA LEU A 65 -1.84 -2.73 -0.78
C LEU A 65 -1.27 -4.09 -1.26
N THR A 66 -0.41 -4.72 -0.46
CA THR A 66 0.12 -6.07 -0.74
C THR A 66 -1.00 -7.12 -0.75
N MET A 67 -1.97 -7.03 0.15
CA MET A 67 -3.14 -7.91 0.16
C MET A 67 -4.01 -7.74 -1.08
N ILE A 68 -4.22 -6.51 -1.54
CA ILE A 68 -4.98 -6.22 -2.77
C ILE A 68 -4.27 -6.78 -4.00
N LEU A 69 -2.95 -6.65 -4.07
CA LEU A 69 -2.14 -7.19 -5.16
C LEU A 69 -2.12 -8.74 -5.17
N ASN A 70 -2.20 -9.38 -4.01
CA ASN A 70 -2.29 -10.84 -3.87
C ASN A 70 -3.72 -11.38 -4.00
N SER A 71 -4.73 -10.52 -3.91
CA SER A 71 -6.12 -10.95 -4.04
C SER A 71 -6.39 -11.40 -5.47
N PRO A 72 -7.08 -12.54 -5.67
CA PRO A 72 -7.54 -12.91 -7.01
C PRO A 72 -8.37 -11.73 -7.53
N SER A 73 -8.10 -11.28 -8.77
CA SER A 73 -8.94 -10.28 -9.41
C SER A 73 -10.37 -10.80 -9.36
N GLN A 74 -11.21 -10.23 -8.49
CA GLN A 74 -12.63 -10.40 -8.68
C GLN A 74 -12.90 -9.75 -10.03
N GLU A 75 -13.28 -10.57 -11.01
CA GLU A 75 -13.96 -10.05 -12.18
C GLU A 75 -15.13 -9.24 -11.63
N LEU A 76 -15.08 -7.93 -11.79
CA LEU A 76 -16.24 -7.07 -11.58
C LEU A 76 -17.23 -7.49 -12.66
N GLY A 77 -18.04 -8.50 -12.32
CA GLY A 77 -19.16 -8.99 -13.12
C GLY A 77 -20.32 -8.00 -13.14
#